data_AF-A0A955PMM6-F1
#
_entry.id   AF-A0A955PMM6-F1
#
_cell.length_a   1.000
_cell.length_b   1.000
_cell.length_c   1.000
_cell.angle_alpha   90.00
_cell.angle_beta   90.00
_cell.angle_gamma   90.00
#
_symmetry.space_group_name_H-M   'P 1'
#
loop_
_entity.id
_entity.type
_entity.pdbx_description
1 polymer ?
#
loop_
_entity_poly.entity_id
_entity_poly.type
_entity_poly.pdbx_seq_one_letter_code
_entity_poly.pdbx_strand_id
1 'polypeptide(L)' 'MADSETKGPICLLTDFGIEDNYVGVMKGVIQSIAPGCVMIDLSHHIPPQDIRSAAFLLDHSIAYFP' A
#
# COMPACT_ATOMS: atom_id res chain seq x y z
N MET A 1 8.25 -27.50 -11.04
CA MET A 1 8.08 -26.03 -11.24
C MET A 1 6.69 -25.72 -10.77
N ALA A 2 6.56 -25.23 -9.54
CA ALA A 2 5.25 -24.82 -9.03
C ALA A 2 4.85 -23.57 -9.82
N ASP A 3 3.64 -23.57 -10.37
CA ASP A 3 3.01 -22.37 -10.90
C ASP A 3 3.10 -21.29 -9.81
N SER A 4 3.92 -20.27 -10.03
CA SER A 4 3.90 -19.10 -9.16
C SER A 4 2.64 -18.34 -9.53
N GLU A 5 1.54 -18.64 -8.84
CA GLU A 5 0.34 -17.82 -8.87
C GLU A 5 0.77 -16.37 -8.65
N THR A 6 0.68 -15.56 -9.70
CA THR A 6 1.11 -14.16 -9.66
C THR A 6 0.22 -13.43 -8.66
N LYS A 7 0.74 -13.18 -7.47
CA LYS A 7 0.08 -12.35 -6.46
C LYS A 7 0.00 -10.94 -7.03
N GLY A 8 -1.23 -10.47 -7.28
CA GLY A 8 -1.49 -9.10 -7.70
C GLY A 8 -0.86 -8.11 -6.72
N PRO A 9 -0.49 -6.90 -7.16
CA PRO A 9 0.19 -5.94 -6.29
C PRO A 9 -0.71 -5.49 -5.14
N ILE A 10 -0.10 -5.15 -4.01
CA ILE A 10 -0.76 -4.47 -2.90
C ILE A 10 -0.34 -3.00 -2.95
N CYS A 11 -1.33 -2.14 -3.18
CA CYS A 11 -1.17 -0.69 -3.12
C CYS A 11 -1.51 -0.19 -1.71
N LEU A 12 -0.64 0.66 -1.13
CA LEU A 12 -0.78 1.19 0.23
C LEU A 12 -1.06 2.69 0.23
N LEU A 13 -2.16 3.07 0.89
CA LEU A 13 -2.54 4.46 1.16
C LEU A 13 -2.84 4.59 2.66
N THR A 14 -2.10 5.45 3.39
CA THR A 14 -2.26 5.61 4.83
C THR A 14 -2.05 7.07 5.27
N ASP A 15 -2.45 7.38 6.50
CA ASP A 15 -2.19 8.65 7.21
C ASP A 15 -1.11 8.52 8.32
N PHE A 16 -0.29 7.46 8.25
CA PHE A 16 0.71 7.13 9.28
C PHE A 16 1.95 8.01 9.29
N GLY A 17 2.20 8.78 8.23
CA GLY A 17 3.50 9.40 7.99
C GLY A 17 4.57 8.38 7.63
N ILE A 18 5.82 8.85 7.56
CA ILE A 18 7.02 8.05 7.26
C ILE A 18 8.10 8.18 8.34
N GLU A 19 7.81 8.95 9.39
CA GLU A 19 8.73 9.26 10.48
C GLU A 19 8.88 8.07 11.44
N ASP A 20 7.78 7.36 11.67
CA ASP A 20 7.71 6.21 12.57
C ASP A 20 7.71 4.87 11.81
N ASN A 21 7.75 3.77 12.58
CA ASN A 21 7.91 2.41 12.05
C ASN A 21 6.65 1.76 11.46
N TYR A 22 5.47 2.41 11.54
CA TYR A 22 4.19 1.78 11.21
C TYR A 22 4.13 1.22 9.78
N VAL A 23 4.57 2.00 8.78
CA VAL A 23 4.62 1.56 7.38
C VAL A 23 5.56 0.36 7.22
N GLY A 24 6.73 0.39 7.88
CA GLY A 24 7.70 -0.70 7.84
C GLY A 24 7.15 -1.99 8.44
N VAL A 25 6.50 -1.91 9.61
CA VAL A 25 5.87 -3.07 10.27
C VAL A 25 4.74 -3.63 9.42
N MET A 26 3.87 -2.77 8.87
CA MET A 26 2.78 -3.18 7.98
C MET A 26 3.30 -3.98 6.78
N LYS A 27 4.33 -3.46 6.10
CA LYS A 27 4.96 -4.14 4.96
C LYS A 27 5.62 -5.46 5.35
N GLY A 28 6.28 -5.51 6.50
CA GLY A 28 6.88 -6.74 7.02
C GLY A 28 5.83 -7.84 7.24
N VAL A 29 4.70 -7.49 7.84
CA VAL A 29 3.57 -8.42 8.05
C VAL A 29 2.97 -8.86 6.72
N ILE A 30 2.71 -7.94 5.79
CA ILE A 30 2.20 -8.26 4.44
C ILE A 30 3.13 -9.25 3.75
N GLN A 31 4.44 -9.01 3.75
CA GLN A 31 5.42 -9.89 3.11
C GLN A 31 5.48 -11.27 3.75
N SER A 32 5.29 -11.37 5.07
CA SER A 32 5.27 -12.66 5.78
C SER A 32 4.07 -13.53 5.40
N ILE A 33 2.92 -12.92 5.08
CA ILE A 33 1.68 -13.60 4.70
C ILE A 33 1.65 -13.86 3.19
N ALA A 34 2.06 -12.88 2.40
CA ALA A 34 2.03 -12.89 0.95
C ALA A 34 3.44 -12.75 0.36
N PRO A 35 4.34 -13.74 0.58
CA PRO A 35 5.68 -13.68 0.02
C PRO A 35 5.61 -13.62 -1.51
N GLY A 36 6.36 -12.69 -2.09
CA GLY A 36 6.42 -12.44 -3.54
C GLY A 36 5.41 -11.42 -4.08
N CYS A 37 4.54 -10.85 -3.23
CA CYS A 37 3.68 -9.75 -3.64
C CYS A 37 4.49 -8.48 -3.94
N VAL A 38 4.15 -7.78 -5.04
CA VAL A 38 4.69 -6.43 -5.30
C VAL A 38 3.96 -5.44 -4.38
N MET A 39 4.72 -4.62 -3.66
CA MET A 39 4.16 -3.53 -2.85
C MET A 39 4.37 -2.20 -3.54
N ILE A 40 3.32 -1.38 -3.62
CA ILE A 40 3.35 -0.04 -4.21
C ILE A 40 2.83 0.93 -3.16
N ASP A 41 3.64 1.91 -2.76
CA ASP A 41 3.16 2.99 -1.90
C ASP A 41 2.50 4.05 -2.77
N LEU A 42 1.22 4.30 -2.54
CA LEU A 42 0.55 5.44 -3.14
C LEU A 42 0.87 6.72 -2.35
N SER A 43 0.62 6.70 -1.04
CA SER A 43 1.03 7.78 -0.12
C SER A 43 0.87 7.32 1.33
N HIS A 44 1.77 7.78 2.20
CA HIS A 44 1.63 7.65 3.65
C HIS A 44 1.42 9.00 4.35
N HIS A 45 1.31 10.09 3.58
CA HIS A 45 1.20 11.47 4.08
C HIS A 45 -0.22 12.02 3.99
N ILE A 46 -1.24 11.15 4.04
CA ILE A 46 -2.60 11.64 4.21
C ILE A 46 -2.67 12.38 5.55
N PRO A 47 -3.26 13.59 5.62
CA PRO A 47 -3.47 14.26 6.89
C PRO A 47 -4.24 13.34 7.84
N PRO A 48 -3.90 13.29 9.15
CA PRO A 48 -4.51 12.35 10.07
C PRO A 48 -6.05 12.36 9.99
N GLN A 49 -6.64 11.19 9.73
CA GLN A 49 -8.09 10.96 9.64
C GLN A 49 -8.81 11.70 8.50
N ASP A 50 -8.10 12.31 7.55
CA ASP A 50 -8.72 13.02 6.42
C ASP A 50 -9.10 12.07 5.27
N ILE A 51 -10.29 11.50 5.41
CA ILE A 51 -10.88 10.58 4.43
C ILE A 51 -11.11 11.26 3.07
N ARG A 52 -11.35 12.59 3.03
CA ARG A 52 -11.61 13.30 1.78
C ARG A 52 -10.33 13.43 0.96
N SER A 53 -9.22 13.78 1.60
CA SER A 53 -7.90 13.82 0.96
C SER A 53 -7.48 12.43 0.47
N ALA A 54 -7.69 11.39 1.28
CA ALA A 54 -7.41 10.00 0.87
C ALA A 54 -8.24 9.60 -0.36
N ALA A 55 -9.55 9.86 -0.36
CA ALA A 55 -10.44 9.52 -1.46
C ALA A 55 -10.05 10.24 -2.75
N PHE A 56 -9.71 11.54 -2.67
CA PHE A 56 -9.26 12.32 -3.81
C PHE A 56 -7.99 11.74 -4.43
N LEU A 57 -6.98 11.41 -3.61
CA LEU A 57 -5.75 10.78 -4.08
C LEU A 57 -6.01 9.43 -4.74
N LEU A 58 -6.85 8.59 -4.13
CA LEU A 58 -7.17 7.27 -4.66
C LEU A 58 -7.88 7.35 -6.02
N ASP A 59 -8.89 8.22 -6.14
CA ASP A 59 -9.67 8.44 -7.36
C ASP A 59 -8.78 8.86 -8.54
N HIS A 60 -7.79 9.73 -8.30
CA HIS A 60 -6.87 10.22 -9.33
C HIS A 60 -5.71 9.26 -9.65
N SER A 61 -5.57 8.17 -8.89
CA SER A 61 -4.43 7.26 -9.01
C SER A 61 -4.81 5.86 -9.48
N ILE A 62 -6.02 5.39 -9.16
CA ILE A 62 -6.42 3.99 -9.35
C ILE A 62 -6.31 3.53 -10.81
N ALA A 63 -6.56 4.42 -11.78
CA ALA A 63 -6.47 4.11 -13.21
C ALA A 63 -5.05 3.77 -13.71
N TYR A 64 -4.01 4.03 -12.90
CA TYR A 64 -2.61 3.75 -13.23
C TYR A 64 -2.08 2.44 -12.61
N PHE A 65 -2.86 1.79 -11.74
CA PHE A 65 -2.49 0.50 -11.17
C PHE A 65 -2.88 -0.65 -12.12
N PRO A 66 -2.07 -1.72 -12.18
CA PRO A 66 -2.28 -2.85 -13.09
C PRO A 66 -3.45 -3.75 -12.68
#